data_AF-A0A6J2K854-F1
#
_entry.id   AF-A0A6J2K854-F1
#
_cell.length_a   1.000
_cell.length_b   1.000
_cell.length_c   1.000
_cell.angle_alpha   90.00
_cell.angle_beta   90.00
_cell.angle_gamma   90.00
#
_symmetry.space_group_name_H-M   'P 1'
#
loop_
_entity.id
_entity.type
_entity.pdbx_description
1 polymer ?
#
loop_
_entity_poly.entity_id
_entity_poly.type
_entity_poly.pdbx_seq_one_letter_code
_entity_poly.pdbx_strand_id
1 'polypeptide(L)'
;MDLQKWLKETPKYTTFRVNILKKNHHESLQQYLLQLADVFATKQIPSFYFLKPDCLILERWSDSVIVDPTGKEVIVDALCAAAVLRGAHVFAPGVMGLPSSLHLDEKVDIYGDLEKKCKRGLKSLYDGKKKYVGTGYLKMLRSELFDNGIKPSGIAVHTLMPVSRLPVVNESVCPKGELLLQNLPSIVCGWVVNAQSNEYILDMCAAPGNKTTHLAEMSKNQACITALDKTLEKTERIRETCQIQGVTCVTAYAFDATKCHSEESLGIANGPPFPSNCFDKILLDAPCSGLGQRPQLINMMSPKMIKSYKFLQRKLISEAVKLLKVSGKLVYSTCTVTEDENEGLVSWVLEKFPCLKLIPAEPLLGGPGLPNLGLDDEHRKMVQRFGPHIDALRPADEIYRDSIGFFIAAFTKTANNK
;
A
#
# COMPACT_ATOMS: atom_id res chain seq x y z
N MET A 1 -19.30 -0.77 -13.93
CA MET A 1 -18.55 0.46 -13.61
C MET A 1 -17.30 0.47 -14.49
N ASP A 2 -16.99 1.57 -15.17
CA ASP A 2 -15.76 1.69 -15.96
C ASP A 2 -14.52 1.67 -15.03
N LEU A 3 -13.63 0.70 -15.23
CA LEU A 3 -12.42 0.51 -14.44
C LEU A 3 -11.51 1.74 -14.49
N GLN A 4 -11.38 2.42 -15.64
CA GLN A 4 -10.52 3.58 -15.76
C GLN A 4 -11.04 4.77 -14.96
N LYS A 5 -12.36 4.96 -14.95
CA LYS A 5 -13.00 5.98 -14.12
C LYS A 5 -12.78 5.69 -12.64
N TRP A 6 -13.03 4.45 -12.23
CA TRP A 6 -12.85 4.01 -10.84
C TRP A 6 -11.40 4.17 -10.34
N LEU A 7 -10.40 3.85 -11.18
CA LEU A 7 -8.99 4.02 -10.83
C LEU A 7 -8.62 5.50 -10.55
N LYS A 8 -9.26 6.46 -11.23
CA LYS A 8 -9.02 7.91 -11.04
C LYS A 8 -9.70 8.47 -9.79
N GLU A 9 -10.66 7.74 -9.22
CA GLU A 9 -11.41 8.14 -8.02
C GLU A 9 -10.63 7.73 -6.76
N THR A 10 -10.66 8.61 -5.76
CA THR A 10 -10.09 8.33 -4.44
C THR A 10 -11.01 7.36 -3.69
N PRO A 11 -10.48 6.31 -3.05
CA PRO A 11 -11.28 5.47 -2.15
C PRO A 11 -11.92 6.31 -1.05
N LYS A 12 -13.16 5.99 -0.65
CA LYS A 12 -13.94 6.74 0.36
C LYS A 12 -13.42 6.60 1.79
N TYR A 13 -12.56 5.62 2.02
CA TYR A 13 -12.06 5.26 3.35
C TYR A 13 -10.54 5.42 3.44
N THR A 14 -10.08 5.93 4.58
CA THR A 14 -8.70 5.82 5.02
C THR A 14 -8.58 4.60 5.93
N THR A 15 -7.60 3.74 5.65
CA THR A 15 -7.40 2.50 6.40
C THR A 15 -6.06 2.54 7.11
N PHE A 16 -6.08 2.30 8.41
CA PHE A 16 -4.90 2.21 9.26
C PHE A 16 -4.75 0.78 9.76
N ARG A 17 -3.53 0.26 9.68
CA ARG A 17 -3.13 -0.88 10.49
C ARG A 17 -2.80 -0.38 11.89
N VAL A 18 -3.41 -1.01 12.89
CA VAL A 18 -3.15 -0.69 14.30
C VAL A 18 -2.08 -1.64 14.82
N ASN A 19 -1.01 -1.09 15.38
CA ASN A 19 0.05 -1.89 15.97
C ASN A 19 -0.38 -2.47 17.32
N ILE A 20 -0.86 -3.70 17.29
CA ILE A 20 -1.36 -4.42 18.47
C ILE A 20 -0.29 -4.76 19.52
N LEU A 21 1.00 -4.47 19.25
CA LEU A 21 2.08 -4.62 20.24
C LEU A 21 2.17 -3.43 21.19
N LYS A 22 1.61 -2.27 20.81
CA LYS A 22 1.58 -1.06 21.66
C LYS A 22 0.23 -0.94 22.37
N LYS A 23 0.12 -0.02 23.34
CA LYS A 23 -1.14 0.31 24.05
C LYS A 23 -1.65 1.69 23.60
N ASN A 24 -2.97 1.92 23.69
CA ASN A 24 -3.67 3.20 23.48
C ASN A 24 -3.62 3.78 22.05
N HIS A 25 -4.52 3.34 21.15
CA HIS A 25 -4.40 3.64 19.71
C HIS A 25 -5.35 4.70 19.12
N HIS A 26 -6.25 5.32 19.90
CA HIS A 26 -7.37 6.07 19.29
C HIS A 26 -7.88 7.30 20.04
N GLU A 27 -7.51 7.54 21.30
CA GLU A 27 -7.97 8.75 22.02
C GLU A 27 -7.50 10.04 21.33
N SER A 28 -6.24 10.07 20.89
CA SER A 28 -5.67 11.21 20.16
C SER A 28 -6.36 11.47 18.83
N LEU A 29 -6.78 10.41 18.12
CA LEU A 29 -7.50 10.55 16.85
C LEU A 29 -8.87 11.21 17.07
N GLN A 30 -9.62 10.77 18.09
CA GLN A 30 -10.93 11.36 18.39
C GLN A 30 -10.82 12.83 18.77
N GLN A 31 -9.87 13.18 19.65
CA GLN A 31 -9.62 14.56 20.06
C GLN A 31 -9.23 15.43 18.86
N TYR A 32 -8.38 14.94 17.98
CA TYR A 32 -7.99 15.63 16.76
C TYR A 32 -9.17 15.88 15.82
N LEU A 33 -10.04 14.88 15.61
CA LEU A 33 -11.24 15.06 14.79
C LEU A 33 -12.21 16.09 15.40
N LEU A 34 -12.34 16.14 16.73
CA LEU A 34 -13.15 17.17 17.41
C LEU A 34 -12.57 18.57 17.19
N GLN A 35 -11.25 18.74 17.31
CA GLN A 35 -10.59 20.03 17.02
C GLN A 35 -10.80 20.47 15.57
N LEU A 36 -10.72 19.55 14.61
CA LEU A 36 -11.03 19.85 13.21
C LEU A 36 -12.50 20.20 13.00
N ALA A 37 -13.43 19.59 13.74
CA ALA A 37 -14.84 19.91 13.64
C ALA A 37 -15.12 21.37 14.04
N ASP A 38 -14.43 21.86 15.07
CA ASP A 38 -14.49 23.28 15.46
C ASP A 38 -13.97 24.19 14.34
N VAL A 39 -12.85 23.83 13.70
CA VAL A 39 -12.29 24.56 12.55
C VAL A 39 -13.26 24.60 11.37
N PHE A 40 -14.01 23.52 11.14
CA PHE A 40 -15.01 23.42 10.08
C PHE A 40 -16.40 23.92 10.49
N ALA A 41 -16.56 24.47 11.70
CA ALA A 41 -17.84 24.90 12.26
C ALA A 41 -18.96 23.83 12.14
N THR A 42 -18.61 22.56 12.35
CA THR A 42 -19.53 21.43 12.29
C THR A 42 -19.61 20.72 13.64
N LYS A 43 -20.77 20.12 13.93
CA LYS A 43 -20.96 19.26 15.11
C LYS A 43 -20.73 17.77 14.80
N GLN A 44 -20.56 17.42 13.54
CA GLN A 44 -20.40 16.04 13.08
C GLN A 44 -18.94 15.76 12.74
N ILE A 45 -18.33 14.81 13.44
CA ILE A 45 -17.03 14.23 13.08
C ILE A 45 -17.22 13.01 12.17
N PRO A 46 -16.22 12.67 11.33
CA PRO A 46 -16.25 11.43 10.55
C PRO A 46 -16.29 10.22 11.47
N SER A 47 -17.04 9.20 11.06
CA SER A 47 -17.05 7.92 11.76
C SER A 47 -15.70 7.22 11.62
N PHE A 48 -15.26 6.58 12.71
CA PHE A 48 -14.12 5.66 12.69
C PHE A 48 -14.43 4.45 13.55
N TYR A 49 -14.01 3.27 13.10
CA TYR A 49 -14.32 2.01 13.77
C TYR A 49 -13.27 0.95 13.44
N PHE A 50 -13.19 -0.08 14.29
CA PHE A 50 -12.31 -1.22 14.07
C PHE A 50 -13.05 -2.29 13.27
N LEU A 51 -12.54 -2.60 12.08
CA LEU A 51 -13.01 -3.74 11.29
C LEU A 51 -12.50 -5.07 11.87
N LYS A 52 -11.27 -5.02 12.39
CA LYS A 52 -10.63 -6.03 13.25
C LYS A 52 -9.75 -5.30 14.27
N PRO A 53 -9.29 -5.95 15.35
CA PRO A 53 -8.45 -5.29 16.36
C PRO A 53 -7.21 -4.58 15.79
N ASP A 54 -6.68 -5.05 14.66
CA ASP A 54 -5.51 -4.52 13.96
C ASP A 54 -5.84 -3.65 12.73
N CYS A 55 -7.12 -3.33 12.49
CA CYS A 55 -7.56 -2.57 11.32
C CYS A 55 -8.62 -1.53 11.67
N LEU A 56 -8.21 -0.26 11.66
CA LEU A 56 -9.07 0.90 11.88
C LEU A 56 -9.46 1.52 10.54
N ILE A 57 -10.76 1.74 10.38
CA ILE A 57 -11.36 2.42 9.24
C ILE A 57 -11.74 3.84 9.68
N LEU A 58 -11.36 4.82 8.87
CA LEU A 58 -11.73 6.22 9.04
C LEU A 58 -12.47 6.70 7.79
N GLU A 59 -13.68 7.18 7.98
CA GLU A 59 -14.51 7.74 6.92
C GLU A 59 -14.15 9.20 6.60
N ARG A 60 -14.71 9.71 5.50
CA ARG A 60 -14.59 11.10 5.08
C ARG A 60 -15.55 12.02 5.83
N TRP A 61 -15.26 13.32 5.87
CA TRP A 61 -16.20 14.34 6.34
C TRP A 61 -17.49 14.36 5.52
N SER A 62 -18.60 14.77 6.16
CA SER A 62 -19.92 14.95 5.53
C SER A 62 -19.86 15.87 4.29
N ASP A 63 -20.78 15.69 3.34
CA ASP A 63 -20.90 16.52 2.13
C ASP A 63 -21.26 17.96 2.45
N SER A 64 -21.78 18.21 3.65
CA SER A 64 -22.06 19.56 4.16
C SER A 64 -20.82 20.32 4.61
N VAL A 65 -19.67 19.66 4.80
CA VAL A 65 -18.42 20.31 5.18
C VAL A 65 -17.69 20.77 3.92
N ILE A 66 -17.75 22.07 3.65
CA ILE A 66 -17.21 22.70 2.44
C ILE A 66 -16.11 23.68 2.83
N VAL A 67 -15.00 23.63 2.09
CA VAL A 67 -13.91 24.60 2.19
C VAL A 67 -13.78 25.29 0.84
N ASP A 68 -14.17 26.56 0.78
CA ASP A 68 -14.14 27.33 -0.46
C ASP A 68 -12.70 27.64 -0.90
N PRO A 69 -12.41 27.53 -2.22
CA PRO A 69 -11.15 27.94 -2.79
C PRO A 69 -10.88 29.43 -2.57
N THR A 70 -9.63 29.78 -2.31
CA THR A 70 -9.20 31.18 -2.10
C THR A 70 -8.77 31.87 -3.38
N GLY A 71 -8.53 31.13 -4.46
CA GLY A 71 -7.93 31.61 -5.71
C GLY A 71 -6.41 31.76 -5.65
N LYS A 72 -5.79 31.58 -4.47
CA LYS A 72 -4.33 31.59 -4.29
C LYS A 72 -3.79 30.18 -4.48
N GLU A 73 -3.02 29.93 -5.53
CA GLU A 73 -2.66 28.57 -5.92
C GLU A 73 -1.23 28.12 -5.54
N VAL A 74 -1.11 26.84 -5.24
CA VAL A 74 0.14 26.08 -5.22
C VAL A 74 0.03 24.93 -6.21
N ILE A 75 1.00 24.80 -7.11
CA ILE A 75 1.03 23.71 -8.08
C ILE A 75 1.94 22.60 -7.58
N VAL A 76 1.42 21.38 -7.54
CA VAL A 76 2.14 20.17 -7.14
C VAL A 76 2.17 19.16 -8.29
N ASP A 77 3.12 18.22 -8.25
CA ASP A 77 3.15 17.13 -9.22
C ASP A 77 1.97 16.14 -9.02
N ALA A 78 1.72 15.30 -10.02
CA ALA A 78 0.61 14.35 -10.01
C ALA A 78 0.66 13.31 -8.86
N LEU A 79 1.86 12.93 -8.38
CA LEU A 79 2.01 11.97 -7.29
C LEU A 79 1.67 12.63 -5.95
N CYS A 80 2.17 13.85 -5.74
CA CYS A 80 1.82 14.67 -4.60
C CYS A 80 0.33 14.99 -4.58
N ALA A 81 -0.27 15.32 -5.74
CA ALA A 81 -1.71 15.53 -5.86
C ALA A 81 -2.52 14.29 -5.46
N ALA A 82 -2.08 13.09 -5.88
CA ALA A 82 -2.72 11.84 -5.47
C ALA A 82 -2.57 11.56 -3.97
N ALA A 83 -1.43 11.89 -3.37
CA ALA A 83 -1.19 11.78 -1.93
C ALA A 83 -2.08 12.76 -1.13
N VAL A 84 -2.22 14.01 -1.59
CA VAL A 84 -3.12 15.00 -0.97
C VAL A 84 -4.56 14.49 -0.99
N LEU A 85 -5.02 13.96 -2.13
CA LEU A 85 -6.35 13.33 -2.21
C LEU A 85 -6.52 12.15 -1.23
N ARG A 86 -5.45 11.52 -0.75
CA ARG A 86 -5.45 10.44 0.25
C ARG A 86 -5.27 10.95 1.68
N GLY A 87 -5.37 12.26 1.91
CA GLY A 87 -5.24 12.87 3.24
C GLY A 87 -3.79 13.14 3.65
N ALA A 88 -2.93 13.54 2.71
CA ALA A 88 -1.55 13.94 3.01
C ALA A 88 -1.35 15.46 3.01
N HIS A 89 -0.35 15.92 3.76
CA HIS A 89 0.25 17.24 3.56
C HIS A 89 1.04 17.32 2.25
N VAL A 90 1.26 18.54 1.76
CA VAL A 90 2.18 18.76 0.64
C VAL A 90 3.59 18.89 1.20
N PHE A 91 4.47 17.98 0.82
CA PHE A 91 5.89 18.06 1.14
C PHE A 91 6.66 18.80 0.06
N ALA A 92 7.69 19.54 0.47
CA ALA A 92 8.50 20.40 -0.40
C ALA A 92 8.98 19.76 -1.71
N PRO A 93 9.43 18.49 -1.75
CA PRO A 93 9.88 17.87 -3.00
C PRO A 93 8.81 17.81 -4.11
N GLY A 94 7.53 17.75 -3.74
CA GLY A 94 6.39 17.64 -4.66
C GLY A 94 5.82 18.97 -5.14
N VAL A 95 6.31 20.11 -4.64
CA VAL A 95 5.90 21.44 -5.11
C VAL A 95 6.59 21.76 -6.44
N MET A 96 5.80 22.18 -7.42
CA MET A 96 6.23 22.52 -8.77
C MET A 96 6.21 24.02 -9.03
N GLY A 97 5.17 24.72 -8.59
CA GLY A 97 4.98 26.15 -8.80
C GLY A 97 4.37 26.81 -7.59
N LEU A 98 4.88 28.00 -7.24
CA LEU A 98 4.40 28.79 -6.12
C LEU A 98 4.57 30.28 -6.43
N PRO A 99 3.48 31.06 -6.51
CA PRO A 99 3.56 32.50 -6.73
C PRO A 99 4.37 33.22 -5.65
N SER A 100 5.23 34.16 -6.04
CA SER A 100 6.08 34.90 -5.10
C SER A 100 5.32 35.87 -4.18
N SER A 101 4.05 36.14 -4.46
CA SER A 101 3.21 37.08 -3.71
C SER A 101 2.55 36.47 -2.47
N LEU A 102 2.76 35.17 -2.20
CA LEU A 102 2.12 34.48 -1.08
C LEU A 102 2.94 34.62 0.20
N HIS A 103 2.24 34.69 1.33
CA HIS A 103 2.83 34.77 2.67
C HIS A 103 2.64 33.47 3.46
N LEU A 104 3.48 33.25 4.47
CA LEU A 104 3.34 32.12 5.39
C LEU A 104 1.99 32.17 6.10
N ASP A 105 1.45 30.99 6.39
CA ASP A 105 0.17 30.76 7.05
C ASP A 105 -1.06 31.28 6.30
N GLU A 106 -0.90 31.79 5.07
CA GLU A 106 -2.03 32.10 4.20
C GLU A 106 -2.69 30.82 3.69
N LYS A 107 -4.01 30.89 3.52
CA LYS A 107 -4.82 29.81 2.97
C LYS A 107 -4.65 29.75 1.44
N VAL A 108 -4.25 28.58 0.95
CA VAL A 108 -3.89 28.32 -0.45
C VAL A 108 -4.57 27.07 -1.00
N ASP A 109 -4.91 27.11 -2.27
CA ASP A 109 -5.51 26.04 -3.05
C ASP A 109 -4.44 25.19 -3.72
N ILE A 110 -4.51 23.89 -3.50
CA ILE A 110 -3.55 22.91 -3.99
C ILE A 110 -4.07 22.36 -5.32
N TYR A 111 -3.27 22.53 -6.37
CA TYR A 111 -3.58 22.05 -7.72
C TYR A 111 -2.52 21.07 -8.21
N GLY A 112 -2.95 19.91 -8.69
CA GLY A 112 -2.08 18.92 -9.33
C GLY A 112 -1.89 19.20 -10.83
N ASP A 113 -0.64 19.26 -11.28
CA ASP A 113 -0.29 19.21 -12.70
C ASP A 113 -0.26 17.76 -13.21
N LEU A 114 -1.34 17.36 -13.88
CA LEU A 114 -1.50 15.98 -14.37
C LEU A 114 -0.82 15.75 -15.73
N GLU A 115 -0.49 16.82 -16.45
CA GLU A 115 0.12 16.75 -17.78
C GLU A 115 1.65 16.87 -17.74
N LYS A 116 2.24 17.11 -16.55
CA LYS A 116 3.69 17.30 -16.35
C LYS A 116 4.26 18.44 -17.20
N LYS A 117 3.50 19.52 -17.36
CA LYS A 117 3.89 20.71 -18.13
C LYS A 117 4.34 21.88 -17.25
N CYS A 118 4.01 21.88 -15.96
CA CYS A 118 4.49 22.88 -15.02
C CYS A 118 6.00 22.73 -14.80
N LYS A 119 6.77 23.75 -15.15
CA LYS A 119 8.21 23.79 -14.88
C LYS A 119 8.44 23.99 -13.38
N ARG A 120 9.37 23.23 -12.82
CA ARG A 120 9.75 23.35 -11.40
C ARG A 120 10.28 24.75 -11.12
N GLY A 121 9.75 25.40 -10.08
CA GLY A 121 10.11 26.76 -9.68
C GLY A 121 9.32 27.87 -10.38
N LEU A 122 8.19 27.54 -11.05
CA LEU A 122 7.30 28.53 -11.68
C LEU A 122 6.90 29.61 -10.66
N LYS A 123 7.14 30.89 -11.01
CA LYS A 123 6.92 32.05 -10.12
C LYS A 123 5.57 32.74 -10.33
N SER A 124 4.92 32.47 -11.46
CA SER A 124 3.63 33.05 -11.85
C SER A 124 2.50 32.02 -11.70
N LEU A 125 1.27 32.48 -11.91
CA LEU A 125 0.13 31.57 -12.05
C LEU A 125 0.37 30.58 -13.19
N TYR A 126 -0.09 29.35 -13.01
CA TYR A 126 -0.02 28.28 -14.00
C TYR A 126 -1.29 28.29 -14.85
N ASP A 127 -1.12 28.50 -16.16
CA ASP A 127 -2.17 28.57 -17.17
C ASP A 127 -2.51 27.19 -17.78
N GLY A 128 -1.68 26.18 -17.52
CA GLY A 128 -1.89 24.82 -17.97
C GLY A 128 -3.04 24.09 -17.27
N LYS A 129 -3.40 22.92 -17.79
CA LYS A 129 -4.44 22.07 -17.21
C LYS A 129 -4.00 21.60 -15.82
N LYS A 130 -4.83 21.91 -14.84
CA LYS A 130 -4.58 21.61 -13.43
C LYS A 130 -5.84 21.08 -12.76
N LYS A 131 -5.66 20.22 -11.76
CA LYS A 131 -6.76 19.62 -10.99
C LYS A 131 -6.72 20.12 -9.56
N TYR A 132 -7.78 20.79 -9.11
CA TYR A 132 -7.94 21.13 -7.69
C TYR A 132 -8.03 19.85 -6.86
N VAL A 133 -7.18 19.74 -5.83
CA VAL A 133 -7.10 18.54 -4.97
C VAL A 133 -7.30 18.84 -3.49
N GLY A 134 -7.29 20.10 -3.08
CA GLY A 134 -7.62 20.49 -1.71
C GLY A 134 -7.17 21.91 -1.40
N THR A 135 -7.38 22.31 -0.15
CA THR A 135 -6.91 23.59 0.38
C THR A 135 -6.10 23.34 1.65
N GLY A 136 -5.14 24.22 1.93
CA GLY A 136 -4.32 24.18 3.13
C GLY A 136 -3.70 25.51 3.47
N TYR A 137 -2.76 25.50 4.41
CA TYR A 137 -2.01 26.67 4.85
C TYR A 137 -0.56 26.57 4.40
N LEU A 138 -0.04 27.63 3.77
CA LEU A 138 1.34 27.67 3.29
C LEU A 138 2.32 27.67 4.47
N LYS A 139 3.33 26.79 4.43
CA LYS A 139 4.35 26.64 5.48
C LYS A 139 5.78 26.87 4.98
N MET A 140 5.97 26.97 3.67
CA MET A 140 7.27 27.30 3.06
C MET A 140 7.08 28.30 1.93
N LEU A 141 7.91 29.33 1.91
CA LEU A 141 7.94 30.33 0.86
C LEU A 141 8.69 29.80 -0.37
N ARG A 142 8.48 30.50 -1.49
CA ARG A 142 9.10 30.17 -2.77
C ARG A 142 10.64 30.19 -2.69
N SER A 143 11.21 31.14 -1.96
CA SER A 143 12.66 31.27 -1.77
C SER A 143 13.24 30.03 -1.08
N GLU A 144 12.55 29.51 -0.07
CA GLU A 144 12.95 28.32 0.67
C GLU A 144 12.89 27.05 -0.18
N LEU A 145 11.91 26.97 -1.09
CA LEU A 145 11.71 25.81 -1.96
C LEU A 145 12.66 25.76 -3.16
N PHE A 146 13.05 26.91 -3.72
CA PHE A 146 13.70 26.95 -5.03
C PHE A 146 14.97 27.81 -5.13
N ASP A 147 15.22 28.74 -4.20
CA ASP A 147 16.30 29.72 -4.37
C ASP A 147 17.54 29.40 -3.51
N ASN A 148 17.39 28.64 -2.42
CA ASN A 148 18.46 28.39 -1.44
C ASN A 148 19.53 27.36 -1.89
N GLY A 149 19.45 26.79 -3.09
CA GLY A 149 20.42 25.80 -3.62
C GLY A 149 20.44 24.43 -2.91
N ILE A 150 19.76 24.31 -1.76
CA ILE A 150 19.58 23.07 -0.99
C ILE A 150 18.31 22.36 -1.47
N LYS A 151 18.34 21.02 -1.55
CA LYS A 151 17.14 20.23 -1.84
C LYS A 151 16.16 20.38 -0.67
N PRO A 152 15.00 21.03 -0.86
CA PRO A 152 14.11 21.33 0.25
C PRO A 152 13.44 20.05 0.77
N SER A 153 13.17 20.01 2.07
CA SER A 153 12.50 18.90 2.76
C SER A 153 11.52 19.47 3.80
N GLY A 154 10.58 18.65 4.25
CA GLY A 154 9.53 19.06 5.20
C GLY A 154 8.22 19.46 4.52
N ILE A 155 7.28 19.96 5.32
CA ILE A 155 5.92 20.30 4.90
C ILE A 155 5.91 21.70 4.29
N ALA A 156 5.52 21.80 3.02
CA ALA A 156 5.35 23.07 2.32
C ALA A 156 3.92 23.61 2.41
N VAL A 157 2.92 22.73 2.45
CA VAL A 157 1.51 23.11 2.72
C VAL A 157 0.92 22.15 3.73
N HIS A 158 0.45 22.70 4.85
CA HIS A 158 -0.37 21.97 5.81
C HIS A 158 -1.79 21.87 5.25
N THR A 159 -2.08 20.76 4.54
CA THR A 159 -3.42 20.47 4.00
C THR A 159 -4.48 20.55 5.10
N LEU A 160 -5.48 21.40 4.89
CA LEU A 160 -6.63 21.56 5.77
C LEU A 160 -7.73 20.56 5.37
N MET A 161 -8.12 20.57 4.10
CA MET A 161 -9.17 19.70 3.57
C MET A 161 -8.85 19.30 2.13
N PRO A 162 -8.60 18.00 1.87
CA PRO A 162 -8.55 17.50 0.50
C PRO A 162 -9.96 17.44 -0.11
N VAL A 163 -10.07 17.49 -1.44
CA VAL A 163 -11.36 17.38 -2.16
C VAL A 163 -12.06 16.04 -1.88
N SER A 164 -11.30 14.99 -1.55
CA SER A 164 -11.84 13.70 -1.13
C SER A 164 -12.54 13.73 0.23
N ARG A 165 -12.36 14.81 1.01
CA ARG A 165 -12.80 14.96 2.41
C ARG A 165 -12.25 13.91 3.37
N LEU A 166 -11.20 13.20 2.99
CA LEU A 166 -10.50 12.31 3.92
C LEU A 166 -9.76 13.16 4.96
N PRO A 167 -9.89 12.86 6.26
CA PRO A 167 -9.10 13.55 7.28
C PRO A 167 -7.60 13.36 7.08
N VAL A 168 -6.83 14.40 7.38
CA VAL A 168 -5.37 14.41 7.22
C VAL A 168 -4.72 13.93 8.51
N VAL A 169 -4.59 12.61 8.66
CA VAL A 169 -4.00 12.00 9.86
C VAL A 169 -2.56 11.60 9.58
N ASN A 170 -1.65 12.06 10.44
CA ASN A 170 -0.22 11.79 10.32
C ASN A 170 0.44 11.60 11.70
N GLU A 171 1.76 11.55 11.73
CA GLU A 171 2.57 11.33 12.94
C GLU A 171 2.44 12.42 14.03
N SER A 172 1.92 13.61 13.70
CA SER A 172 1.59 14.63 14.69
C SER A 172 0.29 14.35 15.45
N VAL A 173 -0.61 13.55 14.86
CA VAL A 173 -1.90 13.18 15.44
C VAL A 173 -1.78 11.88 16.23
N CYS A 174 -1.09 10.89 15.66
CA CYS A 174 -0.86 9.60 16.29
C CYS A 174 0.64 9.31 16.30
N PRO A 175 1.24 8.99 17.46
CA PRO A 175 2.66 8.70 17.55
C PRO A 175 3.13 7.62 16.57
N LYS A 176 4.38 7.75 16.12
CA LYS A 176 4.99 6.80 15.18
C LYS A 176 4.91 5.37 15.70
N GLY A 177 4.48 4.48 14.81
CA GLY A 177 4.39 3.05 15.06
C GLY A 177 3.21 2.62 15.90
N GLU A 178 2.23 3.48 16.20
CA GLU A 178 0.93 3.06 16.75
C GLU A 178 -0.08 2.80 15.63
N LEU A 179 -0.21 3.74 14.70
CA LEU A 179 -1.01 3.59 13.48
C LEU A 179 -0.10 3.66 12.26
N LEU A 180 -0.32 2.75 11.32
CA LEU A 180 0.35 2.75 10.01
C LEU A 180 -0.70 2.90 8.93
N LEU A 181 -0.55 3.92 8.07
CA LEU A 181 -1.39 4.03 6.88
C LEU A 181 -1.10 2.85 5.93
N GLN A 182 -2.07 1.96 5.77
CA GLN A 182 -1.92 0.75 4.96
C GLN A 182 -3.24 0.42 4.29
N ASN A 183 -3.22 0.24 2.97
CA ASN A 183 -4.42 -0.08 2.21
C ASN A 183 -5.09 -1.36 2.72
N LEU A 184 -6.42 -1.36 2.82
CA LEU A 184 -7.18 -2.50 3.35
C LEU A 184 -6.81 -3.85 2.73
N PRO A 185 -6.69 -4.02 1.40
CA PRO A 185 -6.29 -5.31 0.81
C PRO A 185 -4.88 -5.76 1.23
N SER A 186 -3.97 -4.83 1.53
CA SER A 186 -2.64 -5.16 2.05
C SER A 186 -2.67 -5.62 3.51
N ILE A 187 -3.63 -5.17 4.32
CA ILE A 187 -3.88 -5.70 5.67
C ILE A 187 -4.53 -7.09 5.56
N VAL A 188 -5.50 -7.25 4.67
CA VAL A 188 -6.12 -8.56 4.39
C VAL A 188 -5.07 -9.59 3.97
N CYS A 189 -4.08 -9.20 3.15
CA CYS A 189 -2.97 -10.09 2.80
C CYS A 189 -2.22 -10.64 4.03
N GLY A 190 -1.97 -9.80 5.05
CA GLY A 190 -1.41 -10.26 6.33
C GLY A 190 -2.32 -11.29 7.03
N TRP A 191 -3.63 -11.04 7.04
CA TRP A 191 -4.61 -12.00 7.56
C TRP A 191 -4.62 -13.34 6.81
N VAL A 192 -4.38 -13.33 5.51
CA VAL A 192 -4.31 -14.55 4.68
C VAL A 192 -3.06 -15.37 4.97
N VAL A 193 -1.91 -14.70 5.16
CA VAL A 193 -0.68 -15.36 5.63
C VAL A 193 -0.92 -15.99 7.00
N ASN A 194 -1.55 -15.24 7.91
CA ASN A 194 -1.90 -15.66 9.26
C ASN A 194 -0.68 -16.14 10.07
N ALA A 195 0.35 -15.30 10.22
CA ALA A 195 1.57 -15.64 10.93
C ALA A 195 1.30 -16.12 12.37
N GLN A 196 1.89 -17.26 12.75
CA GLN A 196 1.80 -17.84 14.10
C GLN A 196 3.15 -17.83 14.81
N SER A 197 3.12 -17.96 16.14
CA SER A 197 4.32 -18.12 16.96
C SER A 197 5.14 -19.34 16.51
N ASN A 198 6.47 -19.22 16.58
CA ASN A 198 7.46 -20.25 16.27
C ASN A 198 7.49 -20.74 14.81
N GLU A 199 6.83 -20.05 13.88
CA GLU A 199 6.93 -20.34 12.45
C GLU A 199 8.14 -19.63 11.82
N TYR A 200 8.81 -20.30 10.88
CA TYR A 200 9.76 -19.67 9.98
C TYR A 200 9.01 -19.09 8.79
N ILE A 201 9.05 -17.75 8.66
CA ILE A 201 8.31 -17.02 7.63
C ILE A 201 9.29 -16.25 6.75
N LEU A 202 9.14 -16.36 5.43
CA LEU A 202 9.90 -15.58 4.45
C LEU A 202 9.01 -14.52 3.80
N ASP A 203 9.41 -13.26 3.85
CA ASP A 203 8.89 -12.19 3.01
C ASP A 203 9.91 -11.87 1.91
N MET A 204 9.60 -12.25 0.67
CA MET A 204 10.57 -12.23 -0.44
C MET A 204 10.82 -10.83 -1.03
N CYS A 205 9.90 -9.89 -0.82
CA CYS A 205 9.91 -8.56 -1.43
C CYS A 205 9.38 -7.53 -0.42
N ALA A 206 10.11 -7.41 0.69
CA ALA A 206 9.58 -6.91 1.94
C ALA A 206 9.49 -5.38 2.03
N ALA A 207 10.31 -4.61 1.29
CA ALA A 207 10.41 -3.18 1.55
C ALA A 207 9.13 -2.41 1.15
N PRO A 208 8.69 -1.42 1.95
CA PRO A 208 9.39 -0.83 3.10
C PRO A 208 9.22 -1.56 4.44
N GLY A 209 8.54 -2.72 4.48
CA GLY A 209 8.38 -3.54 5.69
C GLY A 209 6.94 -3.62 6.21
N ASN A 210 5.98 -2.95 5.57
CA ASN A 210 4.60 -2.85 6.07
C ASN A 210 3.92 -4.22 6.22
N LYS A 211 4.07 -5.16 5.29
CA LYS A 211 3.49 -6.49 5.48
C LYS A 211 4.32 -7.32 6.45
N THR A 212 5.65 -7.24 6.35
CA THR A 212 6.60 -7.91 7.26
C THR A 212 6.31 -7.62 8.74
N THR A 213 6.12 -6.36 9.10
CA THR A 213 5.83 -5.97 10.47
C THR A 213 4.43 -6.34 10.91
N HIS A 214 3.46 -6.38 9.99
CA HIS A 214 2.13 -6.91 10.29
C HIS A 214 2.21 -8.39 10.69
N LEU A 215 3.00 -9.19 9.97
CA LEU A 215 3.23 -10.60 10.31
C LEU A 215 3.91 -10.76 11.69
N ALA A 216 4.86 -9.87 12.02
CA ALA A 216 5.48 -9.84 13.34
C ALA A 216 4.46 -9.50 14.45
N GLU A 217 3.61 -8.49 14.23
CA GLU A 217 2.53 -8.11 15.14
C GLU A 217 1.55 -9.27 15.38
N MET A 218 1.10 -9.93 14.32
CA MET A 218 0.17 -11.07 14.38
C MET A 218 0.74 -12.26 15.18
N SER A 219 2.03 -12.53 15.02
CA SER A 219 2.74 -13.56 15.79
C SER A 219 3.18 -13.09 17.18
N LYS A 220 2.82 -11.87 17.59
CA LYS A 220 3.23 -11.24 18.87
C LYS A 220 4.75 -11.24 19.06
N ASN A 221 5.51 -10.98 18.00
CA ASN A 221 6.98 -11.07 17.95
C ASN A 221 7.55 -12.48 18.27
N GLN A 222 6.78 -13.55 18.04
CA GLN A 222 7.22 -14.92 18.35
C GLN A 222 7.50 -15.78 17.11
N ALA A 223 7.27 -15.28 15.89
CA ALA A 223 7.72 -15.95 14.67
C ALA A 223 9.21 -15.68 14.38
N CYS A 224 9.82 -16.46 13.50
CA CYS A 224 11.14 -16.17 12.94
C CYS A 224 10.98 -15.65 11.51
N ILE A 225 10.96 -14.32 11.34
CA ILE A 225 10.65 -13.70 10.05
C ILE A 225 11.94 -13.28 9.35
N THR A 226 12.14 -13.77 8.14
CA THR A 226 13.21 -13.34 7.24
C THR A 226 12.63 -12.42 6.18
N ALA A 227 13.19 -11.22 6.03
CA ALA A 227 12.75 -10.22 5.08
C ALA A 227 13.84 -9.97 4.02
N LEU A 228 13.52 -10.15 2.74
CA LEU A 228 14.42 -9.88 1.63
C LEU A 228 13.96 -8.65 0.85
N ASP A 229 14.92 -7.82 0.44
CA ASP A 229 14.75 -6.94 -0.71
C ASP A 229 16.10 -6.75 -1.41
N LYS A 230 16.08 -6.27 -2.65
CA LYS A 230 17.24 -6.30 -3.55
C LYS A 230 18.34 -5.30 -3.18
N THR A 231 18.02 -4.19 -2.51
CA THR A 231 18.97 -3.10 -2.26
C THR A 231 19.13 -2.82 -0.78
N LEU A 232 20.34 -2.39 -0.39
CA LEU A 232 20.64 -2.04 1.00
C LEU A 232 19.72 -0.93 1.53
N GLU A 233 19.50 0.13 0.75
CA GLU A 233 18.59 1.23 1.11
C GLU A 233 17.19 0.75 1.49
N LYS A 234 16.66 -0.21 0.74
CA LYS A 234 15.34 -0.79 1.00
C LYS A 234 15.35 -1.67 2.25
N THR A 235 16.41 -2.43 2.46
CA THR A 235 16.57 -3.24 3.67
C THR A 235 16.72 -2.36 4.91
N GLU A 236 17.43 -1.22 4.84
CA GLU A 236 17.48 -0.24 5.94
C GLU A 236 16.09 0.31 6.27
N ARG A 237 15.27 0.63 5.25
CA ARG A 237 13.87 1.04 5.49
C ARG A 237 13.03 -0.02 6.21
N ILE A 238 13.26 -1.30 5.92
CA ILE A 238 12.62 -2.40 6.66
C ILE A 238 13.05 -2.34 8.13
N ARG A 239 14.36 -2.21 8.41
CA ARG A 239 14.88 -2.13 9.78
C ARG A 239 14.36 -0.91 10.54
N GLU A 240 14.33 0.25 9.90
CA GLU A 240 13.74 1.49 10.45
C GLU A 240 12.26 1.27 10.79
N THR A 241 11.49 0.66 9.89
CA THR A 241 10.07 0.35 10.11
C THR A 241 9.88 -0.62 11.27
N CYS A 242 10.69 -1.67 11.35
CA CYS A 242 10.69 -2.60 12.47
C CYS A 242 11.01 -1.90 13.80
N GLN A 243 12.02 -1.03 13.84
CA GLN A 243 12.38 -0.26 15.03
C GLN A 243 11.23 0.65 15.49
N ILE A 244 10.63 1.41 14.57
CA ILE A 244 9.50 2.30 14.86
C ILE A 244 8.31 1.52 15.44
N GLN A 245 8.06 0.32 14.92
CA GLN A 245 6.92 -0.51 15.31
C GLN A 245 7.21 -1.47 16.48
N GLY A 246 8.43 -1.47 17.03
CA GLY A 246 8.79 -2.35 18.14
C GLY A 246 8.83 -3.84 17.75
N VAL A 247 9.13 -4.12 16.49
CA VAL A 247 9.26 -5.48 15.96
C VAL A 247 10.66 -6.01 16.21
N THR A 248 10.76 -7.18 16.85
CA THR A 248 12.04 -7.76 17.29
C THR A 248 12.36 -9.10 16.62
N CYS A 249 11.41 -9.68 15.89
CA CYS A 249 11.50 -11.04 15.37
C CYS A 249 11.79 -11.11 13.86
N VAL A 250 12.25 -10.00 13.28
CA VAL A 250 12.54 -9.85 11.84
C VAL A 250 14.04 -9.70 11.60
N THR A 251 14.59 -10.51 10.70
CA THR A 251 15.95 -10.36 10.17
C THR A 251 15.90 -9.96 8.70
N ALA A 252 16.44 -8.79 8.36
CA ALA A 252 16.37 -8.21 7.02
C ALA A 252 17.70 -8.32 6.26
N TYR A 253 17.65 -8.85 5.03
CA TYR A 253 18.81 -9.04 4.14
C TYR A 253 18.64 -8.29 2.81
N ALA A 254 19.73 -7.66 2.36
CA ALA A 254 19.81 -7.10 1.02
C ALA A 254 20.23 -8.22 0.04
N PHE A 255 19.27 -8.87 -0.60
CA PHE A 255 19.50 -10.05 -1.41
C PHE A 255 18.51 -10.17 -2.58
N ASP A 256 18.96 -10.71 -3.72
CA ASP A 256 18.11 -10.97 -4.87
C ASP A 256 17.26 -12.23 -4.63
N ALA A 257 15.97 -12.04 -4.35
CA ALA A 257 15.03 -13.14 -4.10
C ALA A 257 14.82 -14.08 -5.31
N THR A 258 15.32 -13.77 -6.50
CA THR A 258 15.35 -14.72 -7.63
C THR A 258 16.49 -15.75 -7.53
N LYS A 259 17.31 -15.66 -6.49
CA LYS A 259 18.47 -16.53 -6.23
C LYS A 259 18.53 -17.00 -4.77
N CYS A 260 17.42 -16.94 -4.04
CA CYS A 260 17.42 -17.16 -2.59
C CYS A 260 17.35 -18.63 -2.17
N HIS A 261 17.36 -19.58 -3.11
CA HIS A 261 17.53 -21.01 -2.85
C HIS A 261 18.94 -21.50 -3.19
N SER A 262 19.49 -22.38 -2.36
CA SER A 262 20.71 -23.15 -2.64
C SER A 262 20.74 -24.45 -1.85
N GLU A 263 21.09 -25.57 -2.50
CA GLU A 263 21.31 -26.86 -1.83
C GLU A 263 22.59 -26.87 -0.97
N GLU A 264 23.52 -25.94 -1.22
CA GLU A 264 24.77 -25.77 -0.44
C GLU A 264 24.57 -24.89 0.81
N SER A 265 23.34 -24.47 1.09
CA SER A 265 23.03 -23.60 2.22
C SER A 265 23.34 -24.26 3.57
N LEU A 266 23.93 -23.50 4.49
CA LEU A 266 24.22 -23.93 5.85
C LEU A 266 23.02 -23.81 6.81
N GLY A 267 21.83 -23.53 6.28
CA GLY A 267 20.59 -23.38 7.06
C GLY A 267 20.14 -21.93 7.24
N ILE A 268 18.88 -21.76 7.68
CA ILE A 268 18.21 -20.43 7.77
C ILE A 268 19.00 -19.43 8.62
N ALA A 269 19.62 -19.89 9.71
CA ALA A 269 20.36 -19.03 10.64
C ALA A 269 21.59 -18.36 10.01
N ASN A 270 22.09 -18.88 8.89
CA ASN A 270 23.27 -18.34 8.19
C ASN A 270 22.92 -17.28 7.13
N GLY A 271 21.63 -16.94 6.96
CA GLY A 271 21.17 -15.99 5.96
C GLY A 271 21.03 -16.60 4.54
N PRO A 272 20.61 -15.79 3.55
CA PRO A 272 20.38 -16.26 2.19
C PRO A 272 21.70 -16.56 1.45
N PRO A 273 21.72 -17.51 0.50
CA PRO A 273 20.58 -18.34 0.07
C PRO A 273 20.24 -19.46 1.06
N PHE A 274 18.99 -19.93 1.02
CA PHE A 274 18.39 -20.86 1.98
C PHE A 274 18.22 -22.28 1.41
N PRO A 275 18.18 -23.33 2.26
CA PRO A 275 18.00 -24.70 1.80
C PRO A 275 16.56 -24.97 1.37
N SER A 276 16.34 -26.08 0.65
CA SER A 276 15.01 -26.55 0.28
C SER A 276 14.12 -26.81 1.51
N ASN A 277 12.80 -26.57 1.36
CA ASN A 277 11.78 -26.92 2.35
C ASN A 277 12.05 -26.39 3.78
N CYS A 278 12.41 -25.12 3.92
CA CYS A 278 12.85 -24.56 5.19
C CYS A 278 11.88 -23.54 5.82
N PHE A 279 10.98 -22.94 5.03
CA PHE A 279 9.97 -22.00 5.55
C PHE A 279 8.59 -22.63 5.70
N ASP A 280 7.94 -22.38 6.84
CA ASP A 280 6.54 -22.78 7.10
C ASP A 280 5.57 -21.94 6.28
N LYS A 281 5.89 -20.64 6.13
CA LYS A 281 5.10 -19.72 5.31
C LYS A 281 6.00 -18.83 4.46
N ILE A 282 5.53 -18.51 3.26
CA ILE A 282 6.18 -17.54 2.38
C ILE A 282 5.14 -16.51 1.93
N LEU A 283 5.45 -15.24 2.14
CA LEU A 283 4.78 -14.12 1.51
C LEU A 283 5.59 -13.67 0.30
N LEU A 284 4.95 -13.67 -0.86
CA LEU A 284 5.45 -13.08 -2.08
C LEU A 284 4.52 -11.92 -2.48
N ASP A 285 4.75 -10.75 -1.88
CA ASP A 285 4.16 -9.49 -2.32
C ASP A 285 4.95 -8.96 -3.52
N ALA A 286 4.63 -9.48 -4.71
CA ALA A 286 5.52 -9.38 -5.83
C ALA A 286 5.59 -7.96 -6.41
N PRO A 287 6.78 -7.52 -6.88
CA PRO A 287 6.88 -6.34 -7.72
C PRO A 287 5.94 -6.48 -8.92
N CYS A 288 5.11 -5.48 -9.14
CA CYS A 288 4.07 -5.50 -10.16
C CYS A 288 3.97 -4.14 -10.85
N SER A 289 3.12 -4.07 -11.89
CA SER A 289 2.88 -2.83 -12.62
C SER A 289 2.20 -1.72 -11.81
N GLY A 290 1.62 -2.03 -10.64
CA GLY A 290 1.02 -1.04 -9.74
C GLY A 290 -0.22 -0.33 -10.30
N LEU A 291 -0.87 -0.90 -11.32
CA LEU A 291 -2.03 -0.29 -12.00
C LEU A 291 -3.33 -0.33 -11.19
N GLY A 292 -3.30 -0.87 -9.97
CA GLY A 292 -4.43 -0.86 -9.05
C GLY A 292 -4.41 0.31 -8.05
N GLN A 293 -3.34 1.10 -7.99
CA GLN A 293 -3.23 2.19 -7.02
C GLN A 293 -4.34 3.23 -7.22
N ARG A 294 -4.90 3.78 -6.14
CA ARG A 294 -5.98 4.78 -6.21
C ARG A 294 -5.75 5.95 -5.26
N PRO A 295 -5.98 7.20 -5.70
CA PRO A 295 -6.36 7.60 -7.06
C PRO A 295 -5.17 7.55 -8.04
N GLN A 296 -5.33 6.89 -9.18
CA GLN A 296 -4.35 6.85 -10.26
C GLN A 296 -4.52 8.06 -11.18
N LEU A 297 -3.91 9.18 -10.79
CA LEU A 297 -3.94 10.40 -11.60
C LEU A 297 -2.98 10.35 -12.80
N ILE A 298 -1.96 9.50 -12.72
CA ILE A 298 -0.97 9.31 -13.77
C ILE A 298 -0.55 7.83 -13.87
N ASN A 299 -0.29 7.38 -15.09
CA ASN A 299 0.35 6.09 -15.35
C ASN A 299 1.74 6.33 -15.93
N MET A 300 2.77 5.82 -15.26
CA MET A 300 4.16 5.90 -15.73
C MET A 300 4.59 4.62 -16.47
N MET A 301 3.69 3.65 -16.63
CA MET A 301 3.97 2.35 -17.21
C MET A 301 3.82 2.35 -18.73
N SER A 302 4.83 1.84 -19.44
CA SER A 302 4.74 1.53 -20.86
C SER A 302 4.20 0.09 -21.04
N PRO A 303 3.59 -0.24 -22.20
CA PRO A 303 3.13 -1.60 -22.48
C PRO A 303 4.23 -2.66 -22.34
N LYS A 304 5.47 -2.32 -22.71
CA LYS A 304 6.64 -3.21 -22.56
C LYS A 304 6.96 -3.48 -21.08
N MET A 305 6.92 -2.45 -20.24
CA MET A 305 7.16 -2.62 -18.80
C MET A 305 6.08 -3.48 -18.14
N ILE A 306 4.80 -3.25 -18.47
CA ILE A 306 3.68 -4.06 -17.95
C ILE A 306 3.90 -5.54 -18.28
N LYS A 307 4.22 -5.87 -19.54
CA LYS A 307 4.45 -7.25 -19.99
C LYS A 307 5.69 -7.91 -19.37
N SER A 308 6.63 -7.16 -18.79
CA SER A 308 7.85 -7.73 -18.22
C SER A 308 7.68 -8.31 -16.81
N TYR A 309 6.71 -7.82 -16.02
CA TYR A 309 6.59 -8.22 -14.61
C TYR A 309 6.26 -9.69 -14.42
N LYS A 310 5.42 -10.27 -15.27
CA LYS A 310 5.05 -11.69 -15.19
C LYS A 310 6.26 -12.62 -15.21
N PHE A 311 7.31 -12.29 -15.98
CA PHE A 311 8.52 -13.12 -16.03
C PHE A 311 9.33 -13.07 -14.74
N LEU A 312 9.42 -11.88 -14.12
CA LEU A 312 10.05 -11.73 -12.80
C LEU A 312 9.26 -12.47 -11.73
N GLN A 313 7.93 -12.30 -11.71
CA GLN A 313 7.04 -12.95 -10.76
C GLN A 313 7.11 -14.47 -10.85
N ARG A 314 7.17 -15.04 -12.06
CA ARG A 314 7.38 -16.48 -12.28
C ARG A 314 8.71 -16.98 -11.72
N LYS A 315 9.79 -16.21 -11.86
CA LYS A 315 11.10 -16.56 -11.26
C LYS A 315 11.02 -16.55 -9.73
N LEU A 316 10.42 -15.52 -9.15
CA LEU A 316 10.25 -15.42 -7.69
C LEU A 316 9.41 -16.57 -7.14
N ILE A 317 8.28 -16.91 -7.77
CA ILE A 317 7.48 -18.08 -7.36
C ILE A 317 8.29 -19.37 -7.45
N SER A 318 9.09 -19.55 -8.51
CA SER A 318 9.88 -20.76 -8.68
C SER A 318 10.85 -20.99 -7.52
N GLU A 319 11.46 -19.92 -7.00
CA GLU A 319 12.30 -19.98 -5.80
C GLU A 319 11.48 -20.22 -4.54
N ALA A 320 10.32 -19.55 -4.40
CA ALA A 320 9.39 -19.76 -3.28
C ALA A 320 8.97 -21.23 -3.14
N VAL A 321 8.64 -21.90 -4.26
CA VAL A 321 8.22 -23.31 -4.26
C VAL A 321 9.31 -24.22 -3.69
N LYS A 322 10.58 -23.97 -4.01
CA LYS A 322 11.71 -24.78 -3.52
C LYS A 322 11.91 -24.61 -2.01
N LEU A 323 11.77 -23.38 -1.53
CA LEU A 323 11.97 -23.00 -0.12
C LEU A 323 10.82 -23.39 0.80
N LEU A 324 9.59 -23.50 0.27
CA LEU A 324 8.41 -23.82 1.06
C LEU A 324 8.43 -25.28 1.56
N LYS A 325 8.18 -25.49 2.85
CA LYS A 325 7.97 -26.81 3.46
C LYS A 325 6.75 -27.51 2.85
N VAL A 326 6.74 -28.84 2.90
CA VAL A 326 5.50 -29.62 2.68
C VAL A 326 4.46 -29.21 3.72
N SER A 327 3.22 -29.07 3.29
CA SER A 327 2.10 -28.50 4.05
C SER A 327 2.26 -27.03 4.43
N GLY A 328 3.33 -26.36 3.99
CA GLY A 328 3.53 -24.93 4.18
C GLY A 328 2.53 -24.11 3.36
N LYS A 329 2.44 -22.80 3.67
CA LYS A 329 1.57 -21.86 2.95
C LYS A 329 2.38 -20.82 2.17
N LEU A 330 2.15 -20.72 0.86
CA LEU A 330 2.63 -19.61 0.03
C LEU A 330 1.47 -18.65 -0.25
N VAL A 331 1.63 -17.37 0.10
CA VAL A 331 0.69 -16.31 -0.27
C VAL A 331 1.34 -15.42 -1.31
N TYR A 332 0.69 -15.30 -2.45
CA TYR A 332 1.06 -14.40 -3.53
C TYR A 332 0.12 -13.18 -3.53
N SER A 333 0.66 -11.98 -3.63
CA SER A 333 -0.15 -10.76 -3.79
C SER A 333 0.45 -9.73 -4.74
N THR A 334 -0.43 -8.92 -5.33
CA THR A 334 -0.05 -7.75 -6.13
C THR A 334 -1.00 -6.59 -5.88
N CYS A 335 -0.54 -5.36 -6.16
CA CYS A 335 -1.38 -4.16 -6.22
C CYS A 335 -1.68 -3.74 -7.67
N THR A 336 -1.88 -4.72 -8.55
CA THR A 336 -2.27 -4.50 -9.94
C THR A 336 -3.58 -5.17 -10.29
N VAL A 337 -4.18 -4.72 -11.39
CA VAL A 337 -5.44 -5.24 -11.92
C VAL A 337 -5.25 -6.11 -13.16
N THR A 338 -4.01 -6.27 -13.63
CA THR A 338 -3.69 -7.00 -14.87
C THR A 338 -3.93 -8.51 -14.70
N GLU A 339 -4.51 -9.11 -15.73
CA GLU A 339 -4.83 -10.55 -15.78
C GLU A 339 -3.55 -11.40 -15.83
N ASP A 340 -2.56 -10.95 -16.62
CA ASP A 340 -1.26 -11.61 -16.82
C ASP A 340 -0.46 -11.79 -15.52
N GLU A 341 -0.53 -10.83 -14.60
CA GLU A 341 0.19 -10.85 -13.32
C GLU A 341 -0.62 -11.59 -12.24
N ASN A 342 -1.94 -11.70 -12.41
CA ASN A 342 -2.84 -12.23 -11.38
C ASN A 342 -3.33 -13.64 -11.75
N GLU A 343 -4.53 -13.76 -12.33
CA GLU A 343 -5.15 -15.04 -12.68
C GLU A 343 -4.27 -15.87 -13.65
N GLY A 344 -3.64 -15.21 -14.63
CA GLY A 344 -2.72 -15.87 -15.57
C GLY A 344 -1.43 -16.40 -14.91
N LEU A 345 -1.01 -15.81 -13.78
CA LEU A 345 0.08 -16.36 -12.98
C LEU A 345 -0.40 -17.60 -12.22
N VAL A 346 -1.57 -17.54 -11.58
CA VAL A 346 -2.14 -18.68 -10.84
C VAL A 346 -2.33 -19.89 -11.75
N SER A 347 -2.90 -19.69 -12.94
CA SER A 347 -3.06 -20.76 -13.94
C SER A 347 -1.71 -21.39 -14.31
N TRP A 348 -0.69 -20.57 -14.58
CA TRP A 348 0.67 -21.05 -14.85
C TRP A 348 1.29 -21.81 -13.67
N VAL A 349 1.05 -21.38 -12.42
CA VAL A 349 1.57 -22.06 -11.23
C VAL A 349 0.99 -23.48 -11.12
N LEU A 350 -0.32 -23.62 -11.31
CA LEU A 350 -1.00 -24.91 -11.21
C LEU A 350 -0.57 -25.88 -12.32
N GLU A 351 -0.25 -25.38 -13.51
CA GLU A 351 0.32 -26.19 -14.59
C GLU A 351 1.79 -26.56 -14.31
N LYS A 352 2.61 -25.58 -13.89
CA LYS A 352 4.06 -25.74 -13.78
C LYS A 352 4.50 -26.52 -12.54
N PHE A 353 3.77 -26.40 -11.44
CA PHE A 353 4.13 -26.98 -10.15
C PHE A 353 3.00 -27.89 -9.64
N PRO A 354 2.96 -29.17 -10.07
CA PRO A 354 1.96 -30.13 -9.59
C PRO A 354 2.00 -30.37 -8.07
N CYS A 355 3.11 -30.02 -7.42
CA CYS A 355 3.25 -30.08 -5.97
C CYS A 355 2.59 -28.91 -5.24
N LEU A 356 2.07 -27.89 -5.94
CA LEU A 356 1.31 -26.82 -5.34
C LEU A 356 -0.18 -27.02 -5.61
N LYS A 357 -0.97 -26.89 -4.55
CA LYS A 357 -2.43 -26.87 -4.62
C LYS A 357 -2.92 -25.48 -4.23
N LEU A 358 -3.83 -24.90 -5.02
CA LEU A 358 -4.54 -23.69 -4.62
C LEU A 358 -5.43 -23.99 -3.41
N ILE A 359 -5.41 -23.09 -2.42
CA ILE A 359 -6.29 -23.14 -1.26
C ILE A 359 -7.05 -21.81 -1.16
N PRO A 360 -8.23 -21.79 -0.52
CA PRO A 360 -8.92 -20.55 -0.19
C PRO A 360 -7.98 -19.58 0.52
N ALA A 361 -7.83 -18.38 -0.02
CA ALA A 361 -7.07 -17.30 0.58
C ALA A 361 -7.87 -16.68 1.75
N GLU A 362 -8.20 -17.44 2.77
CA GLU A 362 -9.06 -16.99 3.87
C GLU A 362 -8.37 -15.95 4.77
N PRO A 363 -9.11 -14.93 5.27
CA PRO A 363 -10.54 -14.70 5.09
C PRO A 363 -10.90 -14.15 3.69
N LEU A 364 -11.99 -14.66 3.09
CA LEU A 364 -12.46 -14.28 1.76
C LEU A 364 -13.39 -13.05 1.83
N LEU A 365 -12.83 -11.86 1.62
CA LEU A 365 -13.48 -10.55 1.73
C LEU A 365 -13.57 -9.81 0.38
N GLY A 366 -12.64 -10.07 -0.54
CA GLY A 366 -12.66 -9.53 -1.90
C GLY A 366 -13.55 -10.34 -2.84
N GLY A 367 -13.74 -9.86 -4.07
CA GLY A 367 -14.43 -10.60 -5.12
C GLY A 367 -13.64 -11.84 -5.58
N PRO A 368 -14.24 -12.72 -6.40
CA PRO A 368 -13.56 -13.89 -6.95
C PRO A 368 -12.56 -13.46 -8.05
N GLY A 369 -11.75 -14.41 -8.51
CA GLY A 369 -10.94 -14.23 -9.72
C GLY A 369 -11.80 -14.00 -10.97
N LEU A 370 -11.24 -13.35 -11.97
CA LEU A 370 -11.92 -13.11 -13.25
C LEU A 370 -12.17 -14.41 -14.04
N PRO A 371 -13.29 -14.51 -14.79
CA PRO A 371 -13.60 -15.69 -15.62
C PRO A 371 -12.68 -15.80 -16.84
N ASN A 372 -12.62 -16.98 -17.46
CA ASN A 372 -11.98 -17.23 -18.76
C ASN A 372 -10.46 -16.99 -18.80
N LEU A 373 -9.77 -17.09 -17.67
CA LEU A 373 -8.31 -16.90 -17.56
C LEU A 373 -7.58 -18.17 -17.11
N GLY A 374 -8.10 -19.33 -17.49
CA GLY A 374 -7.51 -20.64 -17.14
C GLY A 374 -7.79 -21.11 -15.71
N LEU A 375 -8.71 -20.44 -15.00
CA LEU A 375 -9.25 -20.87 -13.70
C LEU A 375 -10.74 -21.19 -13.84
N ASP A 376 -11.15 -22.37 -13.38
CA ASP A 376 -12.57 -22.70 -13.22
C ASP A 376 -13.20 -21.94 -12.03
N ASP A 377 -14.51 -22.05 -11.86
CA ASP A 377 -15.24 -21.31 -10.82
C ASP A 377 -14.83 -21.69 -9.39
N GLU A 378 -14.37 -22.93 -9.16
CA GLU A 378 -13.89 -23.34 -7.85
C GLU A 378 -12.55 -22.68 -7.53
N HIS A 379 -11.62 -22.67 -8.47
CA HIS A 379 -10.35 -21.94 -8.32
C HIS A 379 -10.55 -20.42 -8.21
N ARG A 380 -11.50 -19.86 -8.98
CA ARG A 380 -11.83 -18.42 -8.91
C ARG A 380 -12.37 -18.01 -7.54
N LYS A 381 -13.14 -18.88 -6.86
CA LYS A 381 -13.58 -18.66 -5.48
C LYS A 381 -12.44 -18.75 -4.47
N MET A 382 -11.34 -19.42 -4.76
CA MET A 382 -10.23 -19.55 -3.80
C MET A 382 -9.31 -18.32 -3.78
N VAL A 383 -9.13 -17.65 -4.92
CA VAL A 383 -8.38 -16.38 -4.99
C VAL A 383 -9.26 -15.20 -4.60
N GLN A 384 -8.66 -14.03 -4.39
CA GLN A 384 -9.38 -12.80 -4.08
C GLN A 384 -8.91 -11.63 -4.92
N ARG A 385 -9.85 -10.92 -5.52
CA ARG A 385 -9.62 -9.68 -6.28
C ARG A 385 -10.39 -8.52 -5.64
N PHE A 386 -9.69 -7.42 -5.41
CA PHE A 386 -10.26 -6.18 -4.92
C PHE A 386 -10.42 -5.23 -6.10
N GLY A 387 -11.63 -4.69 -6.29
CA GLY A 387 -11.95 -3.86 -7.42
C GLY A 387 -13.45 -3.58 -7.57
N PRO A 388 -13.84 -2.81 -8.60
CA PRO A 388 -15.22 -2.33 -8.76
C PRO A 388 -16.19 -3.39 -9.29
N HIS A 389 -15.67 -4.53 -9.75
CA HIS A 389 -16.45 -5.59 -10.38
C HIS A 389 -17.36 -6.28 -9.35
N ILE A 390 -18.59 -6.55 -9.74
CA ILE A 390 -19.54 -7.35 -8.96
C ILE A 390 -19.69 -8.68 -9.68
N ASP A 391 -19.45 -9.76 -8.97
CA ASP A 391 -19.56 -11.11 -9.52
C ASP A 391 -20.49 -11.94 -8.62
N ALA A 392 -21.42 -12.67 -9.24
CA ALA A 392 -22.41 -13.48 -8.53
C ALA A 392 -21.78 -14.67 -7.78
N LEU A 393 -20.59 -15.13 -8.17
CA LEU A 393 -19.89 -16.23 -7.47
C LEU A 393 -19.48 -15.85 -6.05
N ARG A 394 -19.10 -14.59 -5.83
CA ARG A 394 -18.86 -14.03 -4.50
C ARG A 394 -19.03 -12.51 -4.52
N PRO A 395 -20.22 -12.00 -4.15
CA PRO A 395 -20.41 -10.58 -3.92
C PRO A 395 -19.49 -10.10 -2.80
N ALA A 396 -18.82 -8.96 -3.02
CA ALA A 396 -17.96 -8.33 -2.02
C ALA A 396 -18.59 -7.02 -1.53
N ASP A 397 -18.45 -6.74 -0.23
CA ASP A 397 -18.95 -5.52 0.39
C ASP A 397 -18.30 -4.26 -0.20
N GLU A 398 -19.00 -3.14 -0.10
CA GLU A 398 -18.54 -1.86 -0.68
C GLU A 398 -17.15 -1.46 -0.17
N ILE A 399 -16.83 -1.68 1.10
CA ILE A 399 -15.52 -1.32 1.66
C ILE A 399 -14.33 -2.06 0.98
N TYR A 400 -14.56 -3.29 0.52
CA TYR A 400 -13.55 -4.07 -0.20
C TYR A 400 -13.53 -3.74 -1.69
N ARG A 401 -14.69 -3.39 -2.27
CA ARG A 401 -14.79 -2.97 -3.69
C ARG A 401 -14.30 -1.54 -3.92
N ASP A 402 -14.55 -0.63 -2.99
CA ASP A 402 -14.01 0.73 -2.99
C ASP A 402 -12.67 0.81 -2.25
N SER A 403 -11.76 -0.09 -2.61
CA SER A 403 -10.37 -0.09 -2.17
C SER A 403 -9.43 0.05 -3.37
N ILE A 404 -8.12 -0.13 -3.20
CA ILE A 404 -7.23 -0.19 -4.37
C ILE A 404 -7.46 -1.49 -5.16
N GLY A 405 -7.05 -1.50 -6.43
CA GLY A 405 -6.93 -2.73 -7.21
C GLY A 405 -5.86 -3.63 -6.60
N PHE A 406 -6.25 -4.83 -6.20
CA PHE A 406 -5.37 -5.76 -5.50
C PHE A 406 -5.77 -7.21 -5.78
N PHE A 407 -4.81 -8.13 -5.68
CA PHE A 407 -5.02 -9.55 -5.87
C PHE A 407 -4.29 -10.37 -4.82
N ILE A 408 -4.92 -11.46 -4.36
CA ILE A 408 -4.35 -12.41 -3.39
C ILE A 408 -4.66 -13.83 -3.85
N ALA A 409 -3.64 -14.69 -3.87
CA ALA A 409 -3.78 -16.14 -4.03
C ALA A 409 -2.98 -16.85 -2.93
N ALA A 410 -3.49 -17.99 -2.47
CA ALA A 410 -2.82 -18.81 -1.46
C ALA A 410 -2.67 -20.24 -1.97
N PHE A 411 -1.50 -20.83 -1.72
CA PHE A 411 -1.16 -22.19 -2.12
C PHE A 411 -0.63 -22.97 -0.92
N THR A 412 -0.80 -24.29 -0.95
CA THR A 412 -0.07 -25.20 -0.08
C THR A 412 0.76 -26.18 -0.90
N LYS A 413 1.90 -26.60 -0.36
CA LYS A 413 2.75 -27.60 -0.99
C LYS A 413 2.38 -29.00 -0.52
N THR A 414 2.06 -29.89 -1.44
CA THR A 414 1.80 -31.29 -1.13
C THR A 414 3.11 -32.09 -1.18
N ALA A 415 3.17 -33.20 -0.44
CA ALA A 415 4.22 -34.18 -0.65
C ALA A 415 4.12 -34.68 -2.10
N ASN A 416 5.26 -34.88 -2.77
CA ASN A 416 5.25 -35.59 -4.03
C ASN A 416 4.86 -37.04 -3.73
N ASN A 417 3.68 -37.47 -4.19
CA ASN A 417 3.39 -38.89 -4.33
C ASN A 417 4.29 -39.40 -5.45
N LYS A 418 5.49 -39.90 -5.11
CA LYS A 418 6.26 -40.74 -6.02
C LYS A 418 5.72 -42.15 -5.98
#